data_AF-A0ABD1QJM6-F1
#
_entry.id   AF-A0ABD1QJM6-F1
#
_cell.length_a   1.000
_cell.length_b   1.000
_cell.length_c   1.000
_cell.angle_alpha   90.00
_cell.angle_beta   90.00
_cell.angle_gamma   90.00
#
_symmetry.space_group_name_H-M   'P 1'
#
loop_
_entity.id
_entity.type
_entity.pdbx_description
1 polymer ?
#
loop_
_entity_poly.entity_id
_entity_poly.type
_entity_poly.pdbx_seq_one_letter_code
_entity_poly.pdbx_strand_id
1 'polypeptide(L)'
;MSSSSSPSFKIVAEYAKSGRSSCKKCSKSIASSALRLGLVSKDPRGFDMTKWHHFNCFPFTDSNAISTAEAITGFSSLKSSDQEALTKLVNEGAQASVKTSDGKKDAADGSVKKGSKGLKINQTDDVESNDPEQGNLKKQKLSTSNEGGDLEIAFCASNIKDKYKDAMLLPKWKAFQTIIFLEQDDGLHDSRKIAAFDFDGCLVKTSVKRVGADAWSLMYPSIPEKLQSLYNDDYKLVIFTNESNIERWKNKRQAAVDSKIGRLENFIKLVKVPIQVFIACGLSSGKPEDPFRKPKPGMWRIMEKQFNSGLPVDMDRSFYVGDAAGRPDDHSDADIKFAQAIGLKFYVPEEYFLSSE
;
A
#
# COMPACT_ATOMS: atom_id res chain seq x y z
N MET A 1 44.93 -1.97 -38.29
CA MET A 1 43.54 -1.90 -37.78
C MET A 1 43.56 -2.36 -36.34
N SER A 2 42.90 -1.64 -35.44
CA SER A 2 42.83 -2.02 -34.01
C SER A 2 41.37 -2.23 -33.64
N SER A 3 40.95 -3.49 -33.53
CA SER A 3 39.60 -3.86 -33.14
C SER A 3 39.38 -3.54 -31.66
N SER A 4 38.52 -2.56 -31.38
CA SER A 4 38.07 -2.25 -30.03
C SER A 4 37.17 -3.37 -29.51
N SER A 5 37.73 -4.32 -28.77
CA SER A 5 36.96 -5.36 -28.08
C SER A 5 36.12 -4.73 -26.98
N SER A 6 34.79 -4.79 -27.13
CA SER A 6 33.85 -4.39 -26.08
C SER A 6 34.13 -5.20 -24.79
N PRO A 7 34.22 -4.56 -23.62
CA PRO A 7 34.51 -5.26 -22.37
C PRO A 7 33.35 -6.20 -22.01
N SER A 8 33.61 -7.51 -22.00
CA SER A 8 32.63 -8.52 -21.63
C SER A 8 32.42 -8.56 -20.12
N PHE A 9 31.34 -7.92 -19.66
CA PHE A 9 30.94 -7.97 -18.26
C PHE A 9 30.19 -9.26 -17.95
N LYS A 10 30.62 -9.98 -16.90
CA LYS A 10 29.91 -11.16 -16.41
C LYS A 10 28.96 -10.76 -15.28
N ILE A 11 27.70 -11.20 -15.36
CA ILE A 11 26.68 -10.85 -14.36
C ILE A 11 26.51 -12.00 -13.36
N VAL A 12 26.51 -11.64 -12.07
CA VAL A 12 26.35 -12.56 -10.93
C VAL A 12 25.16 -12.16 -10.06
N ALA A 13 24.45 -13.15 -9.52
CA ALA A 13 23.42 -12.97 -8.52
C ALA A 13 23.72 -13.81 -7.27
N GLU A 14 23.61 -13.22 -6.09
CA GLU A 14 23.67 -13.96 -4.81
C GLU A 14 22.95 -13.20 -3.70
N TYR A 15 22.65 -13.90 -2.61
CA TYR A 15 22.34 -13.27 -1.32
C TYR A 15 23.62 -12.72 -0.69
N ALA A 16 23.57 -11.49 -0.18
CA ALA A 16 24.74 -10.79 0.33
C ALA A 16 25.33 -11.47 1.57
N LYS A 17 26.49 -12.12 1.43
CA LYS A 17 27.21 -12.84 2.49
C LYS A 17 27.51 -12.02 3.76
N SER A 18 27.49 -10.69 3.67
CA SER A 18 27.50 -9.78 4.82
C SER A 18 27.02 -8.38 4.39
N GLY A 19 26.66 -7.53 5.35
CA GLY A 19 26.24 -6.14 5.12
C GLY A 19 27.34 -5.16 4.65
N ARG A 20 28.53 -5.63 4.29
CA ARG A 20 29.73 -4.79 4.02
C ARG A 20 29.77 -4.17 2.62
N SER A 21 28.93 -4.62 1.67
CA SER A 21 28.90 -4.09 0.30
C SER A 21 27.95 -2.90 0.17
N SER A 22 28.37 -1.84 -0.53
CA SER A 22 27.49 -0.72 -0.90
C SER A 22 27.09 -0.77 -2.38
N CYS A 23 25.86 -0.37 -2.70
CA CYS A 23 25.33 -0.37 -4.06
C CYS A 23 25.95 0.77 -4.90
N LYS A 24 26.37 0.47 -6.13
CA LYS A 24 27.00 1.45 -7.02
C LYS A 24 26.04 2.45 -7.70
N LYS A 25 24.71 2.28 -7.63
CA LYS A 25 23.71 3.24 -8.11
C LYS A 25 23.26 4.24 -7.04
N CYS A 26 23.06 3.81 -5.80
CA CYS A 26 22.49 4.64 -4.73
C CYS A 26 23.43 4.89 -3.53
N SER A 27 24.66 4.36 -3.55
CA SER A 27 25.69 4.43 -2.50
C SER A 27 25.32 3.86 -1.12
N LYS A 28 24.06 3.44 -0.89
CA LYS A 28 23.61 2.83 0.37
C LYS A 28 24.16 1.41 0.52
N SER A 29 24.35 0.97 1.77
CA SER A 29 24.70 -0.41 2.12
C SER A 29 23.65 -1.41 1.63
N ILE A 30 24.10 -2.58 1.20
CA ILE A 30 23.28 -3.76 0.90
C ILE A 30 23.30 -4.63 2.17
N ALA A 31 22.12 -4.88 2.75
CA ALA A 31 22.01 -5.64 4.00
C ALA A 31 22.45 -7.11 3.83
N SER A 32 22.87 -7.75 4.93
CA SER A 32 23.19 -9.18 4.93
C SER A 32 21.98 -10.01 4.50
N SER A 33 22.21 -11.07 3.73
CA SER A 33 21.21 -11.98 3.16
C SER A 33 20.21 -11.35 2.19
N ALA A 34 20.35 -10.06 1.83
CA ALA A 34 19.56 -9.43 0.77
C ALA A 34 20.07 -9.83 -0.62
N LEU A 35 19.16 -10.00 -1.59
CA LEU A 35 19.51 -10.28 -2.98
C LEU A 35 20.29 -9.10 -3.61
N ARG A 36 21.45 -9.41 -4.20
CA ARG A 36 22.29 -8.43 -4.90
C ARG A 36 22.74 -8.94 -6.27
N LEU A 37 22.83 -8.01 -7.21
CA LEU A 37 23.31 -8.23 -8.56
C LEU A 37 24.67 -7.54 -8.74
N GLY A 38 25.61 -8.22 -9.40
CA GLY A 38 26.98 -7.76 -9.59
C GLY A 38 27.40 -7.76 -11.05
N LEU A 39 27.98 -6.65 -11.52
CA LEU A 39 28.76 -6.62 -12.76
C LEU A 39 30.21 -6.96 -12.41
N VAL A 40 30.71 -8.09 -12.89
CA VAL A 40 32.11 -8.51 -12.74
C VAL A 40 32.91 -8.00 -13.93
N SER A 41 34.02 -7.31 -13.64
CA SER A 41 34.99 -6.80 -14.61
C SER A 41 36.40 -7.07 -14.10
N LYS A 42 37.34 -7.45 -14.98
CA LYS A 42 38.75 -7.58 -14.58
C LYS A 42 39.39 -6.22 -14.39
N ASP A 43 40.24 -6.10 -13.37
CA ASP A 43 41.14 -4.96 -13.19
C ASP A 43 42.38 -5.08 -14.12
N PRO A 44 43.21 -4.03 -14.25
CA PRO A 44 44.40 -4.06 -15.11
C PRO A 44 45.47 -5.09 -14.72
N ARG A 45 45.33 -5.78 -13.58
CA ARG A 45 46.21 -6.85 -13.09
C ARG A 45 45.57 -8.24 -13.27
N GLY A 46 44.37 -8.30 -13.85
CA GLY A 46 43.65 -9.53 -14.17
C GLY A 46 42.68 -10.04 -13.09
N PHE A 47 42.53 -9.34 -11.96
CA PHE A 47 41.65 -9.77 -10.86
C PHE A 47 40.19 -9.35 -11.07
N ASP A 48 39.25 -10.22 -10.70
CA ASP A 48 37.81 -9.94 -10.81
C ASP A 48 37.36 -8.90 -9.76
N MET A 49 36.85 -7.76 -10.23
CA MET A 49 36.22 -6.71 -9.43
C MET A 49 34.71 -6.69 -9.67
N THR A 50 33.91 -6.94 -8.63
CA THR A 50 32.44 -6.93 -8.72
C THR A 50 31.83 -5.59 -8.28
N LYS A 51 31.11 -4.93 -9.20
CA LYS A 51 30.30 -3.75 -8.93
C LYS A 51 28.89 -4.18 -8.48
N TRP A 52 28.71 -4.27 -7.16
CA TRP A 52 27.44 -4.69 -6.54
C TRP A 52 26.34 -3.62 -6.59
N HIS A 53 25.10 -4.08 -6.71
CA HIS A 53 23.87 -3.28 -6.62
C HIS A 53 22.81 -4.02 -5.80
N HIS A 54 21.89 -3.29 -5.14
CA HIS A 54 20.60 -3.89 -4.77
C HIS A 54 19.87 -4.35 -6.04
N PHE A 55 19.02 -5.37 -5.92
CA PHE A 55 18.19 -5.91 -7.02
C PHE A 55 17.55 -4.81 -7.92
N ASN A 56 16.66 -3.98 -7.35
CA ASN A 56 15.99 -2.86 -8.05
C ASN A 56 16.94 -1.70 -8.45
N CYS A 57 18.22 -1.78 -8.10
CA CYS A 57 19.24 -0.78 -8.43
C CYS A 57 20.21 -1.23 -9.52
N PHE A 58 20.03 -2.42 -10.09
CA PHE A 58 20.90 -2.92 -11.16
C PHE A 58 20.58 -2.24 -12.52
N PRO A 59 21.60 -1.82 -13.29
CA PRO A 59 21.38 -1.23 -14.61
C PRO A 59 21.22 -2.33 -15.68
N PHE A 60 19.97 -2.74 -15.92
CA PHE A 60 19.57 -3.47 -17.12
C PHE A 60 19.52 -2.49 -18.31
N THR A 61 20.70 -2.12 -18.82
CA THR A 61 20.90 -1.27 -20.01
C THR A 61 21.43 -2.12 -21.17
N ASP A 62 21.25 -1.68 -22.41
CA ASP A 62 21.51 -2.48 -23.63
C ASP A 62 22.95 -3.02 -23.74
N SER A 63 23.92 -2.34 -23.13
CA SER A 63 25.31 -2.80 -23.00
C SER A 63 25.49 -4.12 -22.23
N ASN A 64 24.46 -4.52 -21.48
CA ASN A 64 24.45 -5.64 -20.54
C ASN A 64 23.44 -6.73 -20.95
N ALA A 65 22.99 -6.72 -22.22
CA ALA A 65 21.92 -7.59 -22.71
C ALA A 65 22.22 -9.08 -22.48
N ILE A 66 21.54 -9.67 -21.51
CA ILE A 66 21.53 -11.11 -21.26
C ILE A 66 20.30 -11.70 -21.95
N SER A 67 20.49 -12.68 -22.84
CA SER A 67 19.39 -13.24 -23.63
C SER A 67 18.33 -13.96 -22.79
N THR A 68 18.73 -14.57 -21.66
CA THR A 68 17.84 -15.23 -20.70
C THR A 68 18.43 -15.13 -19.28
N ALA A 69 17.62 -15.24 -18.23
CA ALA A 69 18.09 -15.06 -16.85
C ALA A 69 18.98 -16.20 -16.34
N GLU A 70 18.90 -17.39 -16.92
CA GLU A 70 19.68 -18.57 -16.56
C GLU A 70 21.18 -18.39 -16.86
N ALA A 71 21.54 -17.47 -17.77
CA ALA A 71 22.92 -17.08 -18.02
C ALA A 71 23.53 -16.20 -16.89
N ILE A 72 22.73 -15.74 -15.93
CA ILE A 72 23.22 -15.07 -14.72
C ILE A 72 23.87 -16.10 -13.79
N THR A 73 25.16 -15.91 -13.51
CA THR A 73 25.89 -16.84 -12.65
C THR A 73 25.38 -16.75 -11.22
N GLY A 74 24.88 -17.88 -10.70
CA GLY A 74 24.24 -18.00 -9.38
C GLY A 74 22.70 -18.05 -9.42
N PHE A 75 22.07 -17.86 -10.59
CA PHE A 75 20.61 -17.86 -10.75
C PHE A 75 19.92 -19.11 -10.14
N SER A 76 20.40 -20.31 -10.47
CA SER A 76 19.86 -21.58 -9.95
C SER A 76 20.06 -21.81 -8.45
N SER A 77 20.84 -20.95 -7.78
CA SER A 77 21.04 -20.96 -6.32
C SER A 77 20.19 -19.92 -5.57
N LEU A 78 19.37 -19.15 -6.30
CA LEU A 78 18.35 -18.27 -5.73
C LEU A 78 17.08 -19.07 -5.39
N LYS A 79 16.21 -18.54 -4.52
CA LYS A 79 14.85 -19.04 -4.31
C LYS A 79 14.00 -18.84 -5.57
N SER A 80 13.02 -19.71 -5.80
CA SER A 80 12.12 -19.64 -6.96
C SER A 80 11.48 -18.25 -7.18
N SER A 81 10.99 -17.61 -6.12
CA SER A 81 10.42 -16.25 -6.21
C SER A 81 11.43 -15.17 -6.63
N ASP A 82 12.71 -15.33 -6.28
CA ASP A 82 13.79 -14.43 -6.70
C ASP A 82 14.28 -14.78 -8.12
N GLN A 83 14.17 -16.05 -8.55
CA GLN A 83 14.39 -16.48 -9.94
C GLN A 83 13.31 -15.87 -10.85
N GLU A 84 12.03 -16.05 -10.53
CA GLU A 84 10.87 -15.50 -11.26
C GLU A 84 10.95 -13.97 -11.40
N ALA A 85 11.25 -13.26 -10.30
CA ALA A 85 11.40 -11.81 -10.32
C ALA A 85 12.57 -11.34 -11.20
N LEU A 86 13.68 -12.08 -11.22
CA LEU A 86 14.84 -11.77 -12.05
C LEU A 86 14.60 -12.09 -13.53
N THR A 87 13.93 -13.20 -13.84
CA THR A 87 13.47 -13.53 -15.21
C THR A 87 12.52 -12.47 -15.74
N LYS A 88 11.58 -11.98 -14.91
CA LYS A 88 10.70 -10.87 -15.28
C LYS A 88 11.47 -9.60 -15.64
N LEU A 89 12.41 -9.16 -14.79
CA LEU A 89 13.21 -7.96 -15.06
C LEU A 89 14.11 -8.08 -16.29
N VAL A 90 14.69 -9.25 -16.56
CA VAL A 90 15.48 -9.50 -17.78
C VAL A 90 14.59 -9.40 -19.03
N ASN A 91 13.40 -9.99 -19.01
CA ASN A 91 12.45 -9.95 -20.12
C ASN A 91 11.88 -8.55 -20.36
N GLU A 92 11.57 -7.80 -19.30
CA GLU A 92 11.10 -6.41 -19.39
C GLU A 92 12.19 -5.47 -19.95
N GLY A 93 13.46 -5.70 -19.61
CA GLY A 93 14.60 -4.96 -20.18
C GLY A 93 14.80 -5.23 -21.68
N ALA A 94 14.56 -6.45 -22.16
CA ALA A 94 14.79 -6.82 -23.56
C ALA A 94 13.84 -6.12 -24.55
N GLN A 95 12.58 -5.87 -24.17
CA GLN A 95 11.56 -5.35 -25.10
C GLN A 95 11.68 -3.85 -25.42
N ALA A 96 12.56 -3.10 -24.75
CA ALA A 96 12.79 -1.68 -25.04
C ALA A 96 13.54 -1.42 -26.37
N SER A 97 14.10 -2.46 -27.01
CA SER A 97 15.13 -2.35 -28.03
C SER A 97 14.67 -2.34 -29.51
N VAL A 98 13.36 -2.47 -29.79
CA VAL A 98 12.85 -2.68 -31.17
C VAL A 98 11.75 -1.69 -31.56
N LYS A 99 12.13 -0.57 -32.21
CA LYS A 99 11.40 0.17 -33.30
C LYS A 99 11.96 1.59 -33.56
N THR A 100 12.80 1.79 -34.58
CA THR A 100 12.90 3.07 -35.37
C THR A 100 13.72 2.89 -36.66
N SER A 101 13.04 2.85 -37.82
CA SER A 101 13.55 2.97 -39.21
C SER A 101 12.33 2.78 -40.16
N ASP A 102 12.01 3.59 -41.17
CA ASP A 102 12.47 4.91 -41.67
C ASP A 102 11.20 5.76 -41.98
N GLY A 103 11.20 7.11 -42.11
CA GLY A 103 11.51 7.89 -43.33
C GLY A 103 10.34 7.97 -44.36
N LYS A 104 10.09 9.04 -45.15
CA LYS A 104 10.69 10.40 -45.29
C LYS A 104 9.96 11.21 -46.43
N LYS A 105 9.95 12.57 -46.37
CA LYS A 105 9.59 13.58 -47.45
C LYS A 105 8.08 13.75 -47.82
N ASP A 106 7.57 14.88 -48.39
CA ASP A 106 8.13 16.21 -48.77
C ASP A 106 7.05 17.33 -48.97
N ALA A 107 7.44 18.62 -48.80
CA ALA A 107 7.02 19.87 -49.51
C ALA A 107 5.52 20.31 -49.64
N ALA A 108 5.12 21.59 -49.90
CA ALA A 108 5.63 22.98 -49.78
C ALA A 108 4.59 23.96 -50.43
N ASP A 109 4.52 25.30 -50.29
CA ASP A 109 4.90 26.33 -49.29
C ASP A 109 4.25 27.71 -49.67
N GLY A 110 4.10 28.66 -48.74
CA GLY A 110 3.84 30.10 -49.00
C GLY A 110 2.41 30.64 -48.77
N SER A 111 2.17 31.94 -48.58
CA SER A 111 3.09 33.11 -48.41
C SER A 111 2.29 34.41 -48.06
N VAL A 112 2.79 35.52 -47.49
CA VAL A 112 3.91 35.85 -46.56
C VAL A 112 3.93 37.39 -46.25
N LYS A 113 4.47 37.84 -45.09
CA LYS A 113 4.79 39.27 -44.67
C LYS A 113 3.59 40.11 -44.14
N LYS A 114 3.74 41.12 -43.24
CA LYS A 114 4.87 41.74 -42.46
C LYS A 114 4.25 42.54 -41.28
N GLY A 115 4.88 42.77 -40.12
CA GLY A 115 6.13 42.25 -39.53
C GLY A 115 6.80 43.23 -38.52
N SER A 116 7.88 42.79 -37.84
CA SER A 116 8.79 43.56 -36.94
C SER A 116 8.30 43.82 -35.50
N LYS A 117 9.10 43.66 -34.42
CA LYS A 117 10.42 43.03 -34.12
C LYS A 117 10.33 42.58 -32.64
N GLY A 118 10.60 41.32 -32.26
CA GLY A 118 11.93 40.83 -31.81
C GLY A 118 12.14 41.07 -30.30
N LEU A 119 12.60 40.14 -29.45
CA LEU A 119 13.16 38.77 -29.58
C LEU A 119 12.24 37.79 -28.81
N LYS A 120 11.87 36.59 -29.31
CA LYS A 120 12.64 35.32 -29.36
C LYS A 120 13.22 34.89 -28.00
N ILE A 121 12.99 33.68 -27.46
CA ILE A 121 12.33 32.42 -27.92
C ILE A 121 12.19 31.52 -26.64
N ASN A 122 11.30 30.54 -26.40
CA ASN A 122 10.00 30.04 -26.92
C ASN A 122 9.42 29.07 -25.81
N GLN A 123 8.17 28.59 -25.66
CA GLN A 123 7.00 28.29 -26.52
C GLN A 123 7.16 27.06 -27.46
N THR A 124 6.22 26.11 -27.65
CA THR A 124 4.76 25.95 -27.37
C THR A 124 4.45 24.42 -27.22
N ASP A 125 3.29 23.87 -26.81
CA ASP A 125 1.86 24.03 -27.19
C ASP A 125 1.58 23.64 -28.68
N ASP A 126 0.47 23.03 -29.15
CA ASP A 126 -0.69 22.31 -28.55
C ASP A 126 -1.55 21.61 -29.69
N VAL A 127 -2.73 21.05 -29.37
CA VAL A 127 -3.93 20.78 -30.25
C VAL A 127 -4.09 19.45 -31.07
N GLU A 128 -5.24 18.80 -30.81
CA GLU A 128 -6.26 18.00 -31.58
C GLU A 128 -6.15 17.85 -33.13
N SER A 129 -6.75 16.89 -33.86
CA SER A 129 -7.89 15.92 -33.73
C SER A 129 -7.69 14.73 -34.73
N ASN A 130 -8.56 13.76 -35.13
CA ASN A 130 -9.95 13.26 -34.89
C ASN A 130 -9.99 11.74 -35.31
N ASP A 131 -10.90 10.83 -34.88
CA ASP A 131 -12.32 10.49 -35.27
C ASP A 131 -12.49 9.80 -36.67
N PRO A 132 -13.36 8.77 -36.89
CA PRO A 132 -14.63 8.46 -36.20
C PRO A 132 -14.81 7.06 -35.54
N GLU A 133 -15.66 7.04 -34.50
CA GLU A 133 -16.53 5.93 -33.98
C GLU A 133 -15.91 4.54 -33.63
N GLN A 134 -16.39 3.75 -32.66
CA GLN A 134 -17.69 3.71 -31.96
C GLN A 134 -17.55 3.06 -30.55
N GLY A 135 -18.40 3.41 -29.58
CA GLY A 135 -18.53 2.71 -28.27
C GLY A 135 -17.70 3.28 -27.10
N ASN A 136 -18.35 3.88 -26.09
CA ASN A 136 -17.66 4.70 -25.07
C ASN A 136 -18.30 4.63 -23.66
N LEU A 137 -17.50 4.31 -22.63
CA LEU A 137 -17.81 4.55 -21.21
C LEU A 137 -16.63 5.20 -20.45
N LYS A 138 -16.29 6.42 -20.88
CA LYS A 138 -15.71 7.54 -20.12
C LYS A 138 -14.74 7.23 -18.96
N LYS A 139 -13.45 7.39 -19.25
CA LYS A 139 -12.51 8.03 -18.29
C LYS A 139 -13.09 9.39 -17.85
N GLN A 140 -12.98 9.73 -16.57
CA GLN A 140 -13.27 11.08 -16.09
C GLN A 140 -12.03 11.68 -15.42
N LYS A 141 -11.49 12.74 -16.02
CA LYS A 141 -10.49 13.63 -15.43
C LYS A 141 -11.26 14.83 -14.87
N LEU A 142 -11.27 15.00 -13.55
CA LEU A 142 -11.84 16.17 -12.90
C LEU A 142 -10.75 16.85 -12.06
N SER A 143 -10.64 18.17 -12.21
CA SER A 143 -9.72 19.01 -11.45
C SER A 143 -10.52 19.93 -10.53
N THR A 144 -10.39 19.72 -9.23
CA THR A 144 -10.74 20.71 -8.20
C THR A 144 -9.63 20.69 -7.16
N SER A 145 -9.15 21.88 -6.79
CA SER A 145 -8.09 22.05 -5.79
C SER A 145 -8.59 21.63 -4.41
N ASN A 146 -7.81 20.81 -3.70
CA ASN A 146 -7.82 20.81 -2.24
C ASN A 146 -6.41 20.52 -1.73
N GLU A 147 -5.95 21.29 -0.74
CA GLU A 147 -4.58 21.19 -0.24
C GLU A 147 -4.45 20.04 0.75
N GLY A 148 -3.52 19.12 0.49
CA GLY A 148 -3.22 18.00 1.37
C GLY A 148 -2.13 17.13 0.77
N GLY A 149 -0.96 17.09 1.42
CA GLY A 149 0.15 16.25 0.99
C GLY A 149 -0.15 14.77 1.26
N ASP A 150 -0.84 14.10 0.33
CA ASP A 150 -1.20 12.69 0.46
C ASP A 150 0.07 11.82 0.44
N LEU A 151 0.49 11.38 1.63
CA LEU A 151 1.61 10.47 1.82
C LEU A 151 1.23 9.11 1.23
N GLU A 152 1.64 8.86 -0.01
CA GLU A 152 1.29 7.63 -0.71
C GLU A 152 1.78 6.39 0.06
N ILE A 153 0.82 5.69 0.67
CA ILE A 153 1.08 4.51 1.48
C ILE A 153 1.41 3.35 0.54
N ALA A 154 2.72 3.17 0.28
CA ALA A 154 3.27 2.10 -0.54
C ALA A 154 3.04 0.71 0.10
N PHE A 155 1.83 0.19 -0.01
CA PHE A 155 1.47 -1.17 0.35
C PHE A 155 2.13 -2.16 -0.61
N CYS A 156 2.61 -3.28 -0.07
CA CYS A 156 3.23 -4.34 -0.86
C CYS A 156 3.16 -5.65 -0.08
N ALA A 157 2.77 -6.74 -0.75
CA ALA A 157 2.59 -8.04 -0.12
C ALA A 157 3.85 -8.55 0.62
N SER A 158 5.05 -8.25 0.11
CA SER A 158 6.33 -8.65 0.74
C SER A 158 6.65 -7.90 2.05
N ASN A 159 5.92 -6.82 2.38
CA ASN A 159 6.01 -6.11 3.65
C ASN A 159 4.99 -6.59 4.70
N ILE A 160 4.04 -7.45 4.31
CA ILE A 160 3.07 -8.11 5.20
C ILE A 160 3.79 -9.19 6.02
N LYS A 161 3.41 -9.37 7.29
CA LYS A 161 4.09 -10.27 8.24
C LYS A 161 3.11 -10.99 9.16
N ASP A 162 3.38 -12.24 9.50
CA ASP A 162 2.62 -13.05 10.47
C ASP A 162 2.93 -12.70 11.94
N LYS A 163 3.63 -11.58 12.17
CA LYS A 163 4.01 -11.11 13.50
C LYS A 163 4.10 -9.58 13.57
N TYR A 164 3.56 -8.99 14.64
CA TYR A 164 3.75 -7.59 14.95
C TYR A 164 4.97 -7.42 15.87
N LYS A 165 6.11 -7.08 15.26
CA LYS A 165 7.43 -6.93 15.90
C LYS A 165 7.93 -8.25 16.50
N ASP A 166 7.73 -8.45 17.80
CA ASP A 166 8.08 -9.63 18.58
C ASP A 166 6.86 -10.50 18.94
N ALA A 167 5.64 -9.96 18.84
CA ALA A 167 4.40 -10.70 19.08
C ALA A 167 3.94 -11.44 17.82
N MET A 168 3.71 -12.75 17.95
CA MET A 168 3.10 -13.57 16.91
C MET A 168 1.61 -13.23 16.75
N LEU A 169 1.08 -13.37 15.54
CA LEU A 169 -0.33 -13.21 15.25
C LEU A 169 -1.02 -14.58 15.07
N LEU A 170 -2.33 -14.62 15.25
CA LEU A 170 -3.14 -15.79 14.92
C LEU A 170 -3.26 -15.98 13.39
N PRO A 171 -3.66 -17.16 12.89
CA PRO A 171 -3.97 -17.35 11.46
C PRO A 171 -4.95 -16.31 10.91
N LYS A 172 -4.85 -16.00 9.62
CA LYS A 172 -5.46 -14.84 8.92
C LYS A 172 -5.06 -13.45 9.45
N TRP A 173 -4.55 -13.27 10.66
CA TRP A 173 -4.08 -11.96 11.14
C TRP A 173 -2.65 -11.64 10.67
N LYS A 174 -2.46 -10.42 10.16
CA LYS A 174 -1.18 -9.93 9.63
C LYS A 174 -0.81 -8.54 10.16
N ALA A 175 0.47 -8.19 10.07
CA ALA A 175 1.00 -6.87 10.33
C ALA A 175 1.58 -6.22 9.07
N PHE A 176 1.35 -4.91 8.91
CA PHE A 176 2.01 -4.06 7.92
C PHE A 176 2.38 -2.73 8.59
N GLN A 177 3.65 -2.32 8.51
CA GLN A 177 4.18 -1.14 9.20
C GLN A 177 3.77 -1.08 10.70
N THR A 178 2.84 -0.20 11.08
CA THR A 178 2.30 -0.05 12.43
C THR A 178 0.85 -0.52 12.59
N ILE A 179 0.21 -1.08 11.54
CA ILE A 179 -1.10 -1.74 11.64
C ILE A 179 -0.99 -3.25 11.84
N ILE A 180 -1.99 -3.80 12.51
CA ILE A 180 -2.42 -5.21 12.42
C ILE A 180 -3.75 -5.23 11.67
N PHE A 181 -4.00 -6.23 10.83
CA PHE A 181 -5.28 -6.41 10.14
C PHE A 181 -5.65 -7.89 10.02
N LEU A 182 -6.93 -8.17 9.84
CA LEU A 182 -7.46 -9.49 9.51
C LEU A 182 -7.50 -9.64 7.99
N GLU A 183 -6.85 -10.66 7.43
CA GLU A 183 -7.04 -11.02 6.01
C GLU A 183 -8.46 -11.51 5.75
N GLN A 184 -8.88 -11.42 4.49
CA GLN A 184 -10.24 -11.70 4.02
C GLN A 184 -10.78 -13.02 4.58
N ASP A 185 -11.89 -12.93 5.32
CA ASP A 185 -12.57 -14.10 5.87
C ASP A 185 -13.54 -14.69 4.84
N ASP A 186 -13.90 -15.96 5.01
CA ASP A 186 -14.73 -16.68 4.04
C ASP A 186 -16.14 -16.08 3.99
N GLY A 187 -16.50 -15.52 2.83
CA GLY A 187 -17.75 -14.77 2.64
C GLY A 187 -17.62 -13.24 2.76
N LEU A 188 -16.48 -12.68 3.17
CA LEU A 188 -16.28 -11.22 3.15
C LEU A 188 -16.25 -10.72 1.69
N HIS A 189 -17.29 -10.02 1.28
CA HIS A 189 -17.40 -9.42 -0.05
C HIS A 189 -16.85 -7.99 -0.09
N ASP A 190 -16.45 -7.55 -1.28
CA ASP A 190 -16.11 -6.16 -1.57
C ASP A 190 -17.36 -5.42 -2.05
N SER A 191 -17.54 -4.17 -1.63
CA SER A 191 -18.74 -3.39 -1.93
C SER A 191 -18.44 -1.93 -2.19
N ARG A 192 -19.36 -1.25 -2.88
CA ARG A 192 -19.36 0.21 -3.00
C ARG A 192 -19.90 0.88 -1.73
N LYS A 193 -20.65 0.18 -0.90
CA LYS A 193 -21.21 0.71 0.36
C LYS A 193 -20.38 0.18 1.52
N ILE A 194 -19.79 1.07 2.30
CA ILE A 194 -18.95 0.73 3.45
C ILE A 194 -19.65 1.19 4.73
N ALA A 195 -19.96 0.23 5.60
CA ALA A 195 -20.40 0.50 6.96
C ALA A 195 -19.20 0.30 7.88
N ALA A 196 -18.62 1.39 8.37
CA ALA A 196 -17.38 1.37 9.13
C ALA A 196 -17.58 1.81 10.58
N PHE A 197 -16.83 1.20 11.51
CA PHE A 197 -17.06 1.32 12.95
C PHE A 197 -15.73 1.48 13.73
N ASP A 198 -15.74 2.12 14.90
CA ASP A 198 -14.78 1.77 15.99
C ASP A 198 -15.25 0.48 16.71
N PHE A 199 -14.51 0.05 17.72
CA PHE A 199 -14.76 -1.13 18.52
C PHE A 199 -14.96 -0.81 20.02
N ASP A 200 -14.03 -0.08 20.64
CA ASP A 200 -13.90 0.11 22.09
C ASP A 200 -14.71 1.34 22.56
N GLY A 201 -16.02 1.15 22.77
CA GLY A 201 -16.97 2.23 23.07
C GLY A 201 -18.08 2.32 22.02
N CYS A 202 -17.81 1.95 20.77
CA CYS A 202 -18.80 1.88 19.70
C CYS A 202 -19.55 0.54 19.65
N LEU A 203 -18.84 -0.56 19.34
CA LEU A 203 -19.45 -1.88 19.19
C LEU A 203 -19.49 -2.66 20.51
N VAL A 204 -18.48 -2.47 21.37
CA VAL A 204 -18.33 -3.21 22.63
C VAL A 204 -17.94 -2.30 23.80
N LYS A 205 -18.51 -2.59 24.97
CA LYS A 205 -18.06 -2.07 26.27
C LYS A 205 -16.88 -2.90 26.73
N THR A 206 -15.69 -2.31 26.82
CA THR A 206 -14.46 -3.04 27.15
C THR A 206 -13.99 -2.70 28.56
N SER A 207 -13.48 -3.70 29.27
CA SER A 207 -13.34 -3.62 30.72
C SER A 207 -12.00 -3.01 31.12
N VAL A 208 -11.99 -1.73 31.50
CA VAL A 208 -10.79 -1.07 32.07
C VAL A 208 -10.23 -1.74 33.35
N LYS A 209 -10.96 -2.72 33.93
CA LYS A 209 -10.58 -3.49 35.12
C LYS A 209 -10.19 -4.95 34.83
N ARG A 210 -10.39 -5.48 33.61
CA ARG A 210 -10.06 -6.87 33.24
C ARG A 210 -9.28 -6.89 31.92
N VAL A 211 -8.29 -7.76 31.80
CA VAL A 211 -7.51 -7.95 30.57
C VAL A 211 -7.69 -9.39 30.10
N GLY A 212 -7.85 -9.60 28.78
CA GLY A 212 -8.11 -10.90 28.17
C GLY A 212 -8.98 -10.80 26.91
N ALA A 213 -9.23 -11.93 26.26
CA ALA A 213 -10.11 -12.03 25.09
C ALA A 213 -11.59 -11.75 25.44
N ASP A 214 -12.01 -12.10 26.66
CA ASP A 214 -13.42 -12.02 27.11
C ASP A 214 -13.67 -10.83 28.05
N ALA A 215 -12.78 -9.84 28.02
CA ALA A 215 -12.85 -8.62 28.82
C ALA A 215 -13.83 -7.56 28.25
N TRP A 216 -14.97 -8.00 27.72
CA TRP A 216 -15.93 -7.15 27.00
C TRP A 216 -17.40 -7.57 27.20
N SER A 217 -18.31 -6.71 26.74
CA SER A 217 -19.72 -7.03 26.43
C SER A 217 -20.16 -6.19 25.22
N LEU A 218 -21.28 -6.51 24.58
CA LEU A 218 -21.88 -5.62 23.58
C LEU A 218 -22.11 -4.21 24.16
N MET A 219 -21.96 -3.18 23.32
CA MET A 219 -22.35 -1.81 23.69
C MET A 219 -23.87 -1.68 23.76
N TYR A 220 -24.59 -2.19 22.76
CA TYR A 220 -26.06 -2.28 22.70
C TYR A 220 -26.53 -3.66 22.23
N PRO A 221 -27.69 -4.17 22.69
CA PRO A 221 -28.21 -5.48 22.26
C PRO A 221 -28.55 -5.59 20.77
N SER A 222 -28.89 -4.47 20.11
CA SER A 222 -29.29 -4.38 18.69
C SER A 222 -28.14 -4.54 17.68
N ILE A 223 -26.88 -4.52 18.14
CA ILE A 223 -25.70 -4.52 17.27
C ILE A 223 -25.61 -5.75 16.35
N PRO A 224 -25.81 -7.01 16.81
CA PRO A 224 -25.72 -8.18 15.93
C PRO A 224 -26.74 -8.13 14.80
N GLU A 225 -27.98 -7.72 15.10
CA GLU A 225 -29.08 -7.62 14.13
C GLU A 225 -28.85 -6.49 13.12
N LYS A 226 -28.44 -5.30 13.58
CA LYS A 226 -28.11 -4.17 12.67
C LYS A 226 -26.92 -4.47 11.76
N LEU A 227 -25.88 -5.16 12.26
CA LEU A 227 -24.76 -5.61 11.41
C LEU A 227 -25.18 -6.71 10.42
N GLN A 228 -26.09 -7.61 10.82
CA GLN A 228 -26.68 -8.61 9.92
C GLN A 228 -27.53 -7.97 8.82
N SER A 229 -28.37 -6.97 9.13
CA SER A 229 -29.14 -6.23 8.11
C SER A 229 -28.19 -5.55 7.13
N LEU A 230 -27.24 -4.74 7.60
CA LEU A 230 -26.25 -4.07 6.75
C LEU A 230 -25.52 -5.03 5.80
N TYR A 231 -25.09 -6.19 6.31
CA TYR A 231 -24.41 -7.20 5.49
C TYR A 231 -25.34 -7.80 4.41
N ASN A 232 -26.61 -8.07 4.75
CA ASN A 232 -27.62 -8.53 3.79
C ASN A 232 -27.98 -7.42 2.78
N ASP A 233 -27.94 -6.16 3.21
CA ASP A 233 -28.08 -4.95 2.40
C ASP A 233 -26.81 -4.60 1.60
N ASP A 234 -25.90 -5.57 1.38
CA ASP A 234 -24.70 -5.46 0.54
C ASP A 234 -23.72 -4.34 1.01
N TYR A 235 -23.64 -4.08 2.31
CA TYR A 235 -22.56 -3.28 2.90
C TYR A 235 -21.35 -4.14 3.26
N LYS A 236 -20.16 -3.70 2.84
CA LYS A 236 -18.93 -4.21 3.44
C LYS A 236 -18.78 -3.64 4.85
N LEU A 237 -18.73 -4.54 5.84
CA LEU A 237 -18.53 -4.19 7.24
C LEU A 237 -17.03 -4.04 7.54
N VAL A 238 -16.63 -2.93 8.17
CA VAL A 238 -15.22 -2.64 8.50
C VAL A 238 -15.06 -2.10 9.92
N ILE A 239 -14.09 -2.62 10.68
CA ILE A 239 -13.68 -2.07 11.98
C ILE A 239 -12.33 -1.37 11.83
N PHE A 240 -12.27 -0.10 12.26
CA PHE A 240 -11.07 0.73 12.33
C PHE A 240 -10.84 1.15 13.78
N THR A 241 -9.86 0.54 14.47
CA THR A 241 -9.65 0.77 15.92
C THR A 241 -8.22 1.18 16.27
N ASN A 242 -8.07 2.04 17.28
CA ASN A 242 -6.79 2.56 17.77
C ASN A 242 -6.32 1.78 19.01
N GLU A 243 -5.21 1.03 18.94
CA GLU A 243 -4.73 0.19 20.06
C GLU A 243 -3.27 0.50 20.44
N SER A 244 -3.02 1.66 21.05
CA SER A 244 -1.64 2.08 21.38
C SER A 244 -0.96 1.23 22.46
N ASN A 245 -1.71 0.40 23.20
CA ASN A 245 -1.15 -0.45 24.25
C ASN A 245 -0.23 -1.54 23.70
N ILE A 246 -0.50 -2.03 22.49
CA ILE A 246 0.37 -2.97 21.76
C ILE A 246 1.77 -2.36 21.54
N GLU A 247 1.88 -1.06 21.26
CA GLU A 247 3.19 -0.43 21.12
C GLU A 247 3.81 0.00 22.46
N ARG A 248 3.00 0.51 23.40
CA ARG A 248 3.46 0.95 24.73
C ARG A 248 4.03 -0.21 25.56
N TRP A 249 3.33 -1.34 25.64
CA TRP A 249 3.62 -2.43 26.57
C TRP A 249 4.63 -3.43 26.01
N LYS A 250 5.85 -2.97 25.71
CA LYS A 250 6.91 -3.77 25.05
C LYS A 250 7.09 -5.16 25.67
N ASN A 251 7.18 -5.26 26.99
CA ASN A 251 7.41 -6.51 27.72
C ASN A 251 6.15 -7.37 27.92
N LYS A 252 4.98 -6.91 27.45
CA LYS A 252 3.70 -7.63 27.48
C LYS A 252 2.98 -7.59 26.12
N ARG A 253 3.72 -7.38 25.03
CA ARG A 253 3.12 -7.10 23.72
C ARG A 253 2.24 -8.24 23.21
N GLN A 254 2.68 -9.49 23.40
CA GLN A 254 1.88 -10.67 23.06
C GLN A 254 0.51 -10.61 23.77
N ALA A 255 0.48 -10.49 25.10
CA ALA A 255 -0.77 -10.40 25.86
C ALA A 255 -1.66 -9.20 25.47
N ALA A 256 -1.09 -8.08 25.01
CA ALA A 256 -1.85 -6.94 24.48
C ALA A 256 -2.48 -7.26 23.11
N VAL A 257 -1.72 -7.92 22.23
CA VAL A 257 -2.19 -8.43 20.93
C VAL A 257 -3.28 -9.48 21.13
N ASP A 258 -3.04 -10.50 21.95
CA ASP A 258 -3.98 -11.59 22.27
C ASP A 258 -5.30 -11.03 22.85
N SER A 259 -5.21 -10.05 23.77
CA SER A 259 -6.38 -9.43 24.37
C SER A 259 -7.14 -8.52 23.40
N LYS A 260 -6.52 -7.91 22.38
CA LYS A 260 -7.25 -7.14 21.34
C LYS A 260 -7.85 -8.06 20.28
N ILE A 261 -7.04 -8.96 19.71
CA ILE A 261 -7.47 -9.90 18.67
C ILE A 261 -8.55 -10.84 19.20
N GLY A 262 -8.39 -11.41 20.40
CA GLY A 262 -9.38 -12.31 21.00
C GLY A 262 -10.74 -11.63 21.24
N ARG A 263 -10.75 -10.35 21.62
CA ARG A 263 -12.00 -9.57 21.73
C ARG A 263 -12.67 -9.39 20.36
N LEU A 264 -11.90 -9.04 19.33
CA LEU A 264 -12.40 -8.83 17.96
C LEU A 264 -12.93 -10.13 17.35
N GLU A 265 -12.21 -11.24 17.49
CA GLU A 265 -12.68 -12.54 17.02
C GLU A 265 -13.93 -13.02 17.76
N ASN A 266 -13.97 -12.90 19.09
CA ASN A 266 -15.13 -13.36 19.86
C ASN A 266 -16.36 -12.47 19.59
N PHE A 267 -16.17 -11.20 19.22
CA PHE A 267 -17.22 -10.35 18.67
C PHE A 267 -17.71 -10.81 17.30
N ILE A 268 -16.80 -11.05 16.33
CA ILE A 268 -17.16 -11.53 14.98
C ILE A 268 -17.93 -12.86 15.05
N LYS A 269 -17.46 -13.81 15.87
CA LYS A 269 -18.13 -15.11 16.13
C LYS A 269 -19.53 -14.94 16.75
N LEU A 270 -19.77 -13.88 17.52
CA LEU A 270 -21.07 -13.57 18.11
C LEU A 270 -22.03 -12.91 17.12
N VAL A 271 -21.56 -11.97 16.29
CA VAL A 271 -22.42 -11.27 15.31
C VAL A 271 -22.66 -12.05 14.02
N LYS A 272 -21.86 -13.09 13.75
CA LYS A 272 -22.06 -14.07 12.65
C LYS A 272 -22.10 -13.47 11.23
N VAL A 273 -21.43 -12.34 11.04
CA VAL A 273 -21.18 -11.73 9.73
C VAL A 273 -19.68 -11.49 9.56
N PRO A 274 -19.13 -11.62 8.35
CA PRO A 274 -17.72 -11.37 8.10
C PRO A 274 -17.43 -9.87 8.18
N ILE A 275 -16.34 -9.49 8.86
CA ILE A 275 -15.96 -8.09 9.09
C ILE A 275 -14.48 -7.91 8.78
N GLN A 276 -14.15 -6.93 7.95
CA GLN A 276 -12.77 -6.52 7.69
C GLN A 276 -12.25 -5.73 8.91
N VAL A 277 -11.09 -6.09 9.48
CA VAL A 277 -10.57 -5.41 10.68
C VAL A 277 -9.19 -4.80 10.45
N PHE A 278 -9.02 -3.56 10.90
CA PHE A 278 -7.73 -2.85 10.98
C PHE A 278 -7.51 -2.25 12.38
N ILE A 279 -6.31 -2.45 12.91
CA ILE A 279 -5.88 -2.03 14.25
C ILE A 279 -4.63 -1.15 14.12
N ALA A 280 -4.77 0.16 14.35
CA ALA A 280 -3.64 1.09 14.39
C ALA A 280 -2.92 1.00 15.75
N CYS A 281 -1.76 0.34 15.78
CA CYS A 281 -1.05 0.04 17.02
C CYS A 281 -0.11 1.17 17.48
N GLY A 282 0.21 2.14 16.63
CA GLY A 282 1.18 3.19 16.95
C GLY A 282 0.69 4.28 17.92
N LEU A 283 1.65 5.11 18.32
CA LEU A 283 1.49 6.12 19.35
C LEU A 283 0.98 7.45 18.77
N SER A 284 0.09 8.12 19.49
CA SER A 284 -0.40 9.46 19.14
C SER A 284 0.68 10.55 19.16
N SER A 285 1.79 10.34 19.86
CA SER A 285 2.87 11.31 20.05
C SER A 285 4.19 10.89 19.38
N GLY A 286 4.13 10.05 18.35
CA GLY A 286 5.29 9.71 17.52
C GLY A 286 5.74 10.89 16.65
N LYS A 287 7.03 10.91 16.27
CA LYS A 287 7.53 11.76 15.18
C LYS A 287 8.30 10.88 14.17
N PRO A 288 7.84 10.74 12.91
CA PRO A 288 6.54 11.22 12.40
C PRO A 288 5.35 10.61 13.15
N GLU A 289 4.19 11.26 13.05
CA GLU A 289 2.92 10.72 13.55
C GLU A 289 2.56 9.44 12.77
N ASP A 290 1.85 8.50 13.42
CA ASP A 290 1.38 7.28 12.75
C ASP A 290 0.26 7.63 11.75
N PRO A 291 0.46 7.44 10.42
CA PRO A 291 -0.54 7.80 9.41
C PRO A 291 -1.77 6.90 9.42
N PHE A 292 -1.73 5.75 10.09
CA PHE A 292 -2.84 4.83 10.25
C PHE A 292 -3.69 5.15 11.49
N ARG A 293 -3.13 5.86 12.48
CA ARG A 293 -3.84 6.14 13.73
C ARG A 293 -4.92 7.19 13.51
N LYS A 294 -6.18 6.86 13.82
CA LYS A 294 -7.30 7.83 13.80
C LYS A 294 -6.93 9.05 14.67
N PRO A 295 -7.08 10.30 14.19
CA PRO A 295 -7.92 10.69 13.04
C PRO A 295 -7.28 10.63 11.64
N LYS A 296 -6.04 10.14 11.48
CA LYS A 296 -5.40 10.03 10.15
C LYS A 296 -6.10 8.95 9.30
N PRO A 297 -6.32 9.16 7.98
CA PRO A 297 -7.11 8.26 7.14
C PRO A 297 -6.37 6.99 6.67
N GLY A 298 -5.16 6.69 7.14
CA GLY A 298 -4.30 5.67 6.53
C GLY A 298 -4.86 4.24 6.55
N MET A 299 -5.64 3.86 7.57
CA MET A 299 -6.33 2.56 7.54
C MET A 299 -7.41 2.51 6.46
N TRP A 300 -8.18 3.60 6.29
CA TRP A 300 -9.15 3.70 5.19
C TRP A 300 -8.46 3.65 3.83
N ARG A 301 -7.38 4.41 3.63
CA ARG A 301 -6.62 4.41 2.37
C ARG A 301 -6.02 3.05 2.01
N ILE A 302 -5.67 2.21 3.00
CA ILE A 302 -5.32 0.80 2.74
C ILE A 302 -6.56 -0.02 2.35
N MET A 303 -7.65 0.08 3.12
CA MET A 303 -8.89 -0.65 2.85
C MET A 303 -9.40 -0.38 1.42
N GLU A 304 -9.59 0.90 1.10
CA GLU A 304 -10.05 1.43 -0.20
C GLU A 304 -9.16 0.97 -1.37
N LYS A 305 -7.83 1.05 -1.23
CA LYS A 305 -6.89 0.76 -2.34
C LYS A 305 -6.51 -0.72 -2.47
N GLN A 306 -6.62 -1.54 -1.41
CA GLN A 306 -6.04 -2.89 -1.36
C GLN A 306 -7.02 -3.98 -0.93
N PHE A 307 -8.11 -3.64 -0.24
CA PHE A 307 -9.10 -4.57 0.30
C PHE A 307 -10.52 -4.17 -0.11
N ASN A 308 -10.71 -3.77 -1.38
CA ASN A 308 -12.04 -3.53 -1.96
C ASN A 308 -12.11 -3.80 -3.49
N SER A 309 -11.22 -4.64 -4.03
CA SER A 309 -11.10 -4.99 -5.47
C SER A 309 -11.10 -3.82 -6.48
N GLY A 310 -10.71 -2.61 -6.03
CA GLY A 310 -10.77 -1.39 -6.85
C GLY A 310 -12.19 -0.85 -7.09
N LEU A 311 -13.20 -1.36 -6.39
CA LEU A 311 -14.57 -0.84 -6.43
C LEU A 311 -14.62 0.57 -5.80
N PRO A 312 -15.10 1.60 -6.52
CA PRO A 312 -15.18 2.95 -6.00
C PRO A 312 -16.30 3.07 -4.96
N VAL A 313 -15.93 3.55 -3.77
CA VAL A 313 -16.86 3.76 -2.65
C VAL A 313 -17.89 4.84 -2.99
N ASP A 314 -19.14 4.52 -2.71
CA ASP A 314 -20.28 5.42 -2.69
C ASP A 314 -20.27 6.16 -1.34
N MET A 315 -19.73 7.38 -1.34
CA MET A 315 -19.54 8.20 -0.14
C MET A 315 -20.87 8.70 0.46
N ASP A 316 -21.92 8.82 -0.35
CA ASP A 316 -23.24 9.24 0.11
C ASP A 316 -23.98 8.11 0.83
N ARG A 317 -23.70 6.86 0.50
CA ARG A 317 -24.25 5.68 1.18
C ARG A 317 -23.35 5.12 2.28
N SER A 318 -22.06 5.41 2.25
CA SER A 318 -21.09 4.94 3.25
C SER A 318 -21.01 5.84 4.48
N PHE A 319 -20.66 5.28 5.63
CA PHE A 319 -20.64 6.01 6.90
C PHE A 319 -19.63 5.44 7.91
N TYR A 320 -19.33 6.23 8.94
CA TYR A 320 -18.55 5.85 10.10
C TYR A 320 -19.33 6.02 11.41
N VAL A 321 -19.21 5.06 12.33
CA VAL A 321 -19.80 5.11 13.67
C VAL A 321 -18.73 4.97 14.75
N GLY A 322 -18.65 5.91 15.70
CA GLY A 322 -17.61 5.92 16.73
C GLY A 322 -17.97 6.80 17.93
N ASP A 323 -17.48 6.47 19.13
CA ASP A 323 -17.76 7.23 20.36
C ASP A 323 -16.91 8.51 20.48
N ALA A 324 -15.74 8.55 19.83
CA ALA A 324 -14.82 9.69 19.90
C ALA A 324 -15.29 10.88 19.02
N ALA A 325 -16.42 11.48 19.38
CA ALA A 325 -17.10 12.55 18.66
C ALA A 325 -16.75 13.97 19.12
N GLY A 326 -15.89 14.13 20.13
CA GLY A 326 -15.44 15.43 20.62
C GLY A 326 -16.46 16.21 21.47
N ARG A 327 -17.46 15.52 22.01
CA ARG A 327 -18.45 16.05 22.96
C ARG A 327 -17.78 16.21 24.36
N PRO A 328 -18.38 16.97 25.31
CA PRO A 328 -17.71 17.31 26.57
C PRO A 328 -17.22 16.12 27.42
N ASP A 329 -17.91 14.98 27.35
CA ASP A 329 -17.57 13.75 28.09
C ASP A 329 -16.85 12.70 27.22
N ASP A 330 -16.60 12.96 25.93
CA ASP A 330 -15.93 12.01 25.04
C ASP A 330 -14.42 11.93 25.34
N HIS A 331 -13.87 10.73 25.26
CA HIS A 331 -12.46 10.50 25.56
C HIS A 331 -11.50 11.14 24.54
N SER A 332 -11.96 11.42 23.32
CA SER A 332 -11.26 12.17 22.27
C SER A 332 -12.23 12.57 21.14
N ASP A 333 -11.71 13.26 20.12
CA ASP A 333 -12.43 13.61 18.87
C ASP A 333 -11.90 12.83 17.64
N ALA A 334 -11.27 11.67 17.88
CA ALA A 334 -10.55 10.91 16.87
C ALA A 334 -11.44 10.30 15.78
N ASP A 335 -12.71 10.03 16.06
CA ASP A 335 -13.61 9.28 15.16
C ASP A 335 -14.38 10.21 14.24
N ILE A 336 -14.93 11.30 14.79
CA ILE A 336 -15.54 12.35 13.97
C ILE A 336 -14.51 12.97 13.01
N LYS A 337 -13.27 13.20 13.47
CA LYS A 337 -12.20 13.70 12.61
C LYS A 337 -11.68 12.67 11.61
N PHE A 338 -11.73 11.37 11.91
CA PHE A 338 -11.43 10.31 10.93
C PHE A 338 -12.47 10.32 9.80
N ALA A 339 -13.76 10.37 10.15
CA ALA A 339 -14.85 10.48 9.18
C ALA A 339 -14.72 11.74 8.31
N GLN A 340 -14.47 12.90 8.93
CA GLN A 340 -14.23 14.18 8.24
C GLN A 340 -13.01 14.15 7.30
N ALA A 341 -11.90 13.53 7.72
CA ALA A 341 -10.69 13.41 6.91
C ALA A 341 -10.84 12.46 5.69
N ILE A 342 -11.89 11.64 5.68
CA ILE A 342 -12.24 10.73 4.57
C ILE A 342 -13.37 11.31 3.71
N GLY A 343 -14.29 12.09 4.31
CA GLY A 343 -15.52 12.57 3.67
C GLY A 343 -16.74 11.66 3.90
N LEU A 344 -16.76 10.89 4.99
CA LEU A 344 -17.88 10.01 5.35
C LEU A 344 -18.94 10.73 6.18
N LYS A 345 -20.19 10.29 6.07
CA LYS A 345 -21.23 10.55 7.08
C LYS A 345 -20.79 9.95 8.42
N PHE A 346 -21.09 10.63 9.51
CA PHE A 346 -20.72 10.22 10.87
C PHE A 346 -21.94 10.12 11.78
N TYR A 347 -21.99 9.08 12.61
CA TYR A 347 -23.01 8.88 13.64
C TYR A 347 -22.35 8.49 14.97
N VAL A 348 -22.96 8.86 16.10
CA VAL A 348 -22.56 8.32 17.41
C VAL A 348 -23.27 6.99 17.72
N PRO A 349 -22.69 6.10 18.55
CA PRO A 349 -23.20 4.74 18.73
C PRO A 349 -24.63 4.68 19.29
N GLU A 350 -24.97 5.58 20.22
CA GLU A 350 -26.31 5.70 20.80
C GLU A 350 -27.37 6.04 19.75
N GLU A 351 -27.12 7.04 18.90
CA GLU A 351 -28.03 7.42 17.82
C GLU A 351 -28.17 6.27 16.80
N TYR A 352 -27.05 5.68 16.37
CA TYR A 352 -27.05 4.68 15.32
C TYR A 352 -27.64 3.33 15.75
N PHE A 353 -27.39 2.89 16.98
CA PHE A 353 -27.83 1.56 17.44
C PHE A 353 -29.14 1.56 18.24
N LEU A 354 -29.50 2.65 18.94
CA LEU A 354 -30.78 2.73 19.66
C LEU A 354 -31.96 3.22 18.79
N SER A 355 -31.69 3.80 17.61
CA SER A 355 -32.75 4.14 16.65
C SER A 355 -33.60 2.91 16.31
N SER A 356 -34.92 3.08 16.33
CA SER A 356 -35.87 2.12 15.77
C SER A 356 -36.28 2.63 14.40
N GLU A 357 -35.64 2.09 13.37
CA GLU A 357 -36.09 2.16 11.97
C GLU A 357 -36.73 0.82 11.60
#